data_AF-A0A959QBM2-F1
#
_entry.id   AF-A0A959QBM2-F1
#
_cell.length_a   1.000
_cell.length_b   1.000
_cell.length_c   1.000
_cell.angle_alpha   90.00
_cell.angle_beta   90.00
_cell.angle_gamma   90.00
#
_symmetry.space_group_name_H-M   'P 1'
#
loop_
_entity.id
_entity.type
_entity.pdbx_description
1 polymer ?
#
loop_
_entity_poly.entity_id
_entity_poly.type
_entity_poly.pdbx_seq_one_letter_code
_entity_poly.pdbx_strand_id
1 'polypeptide(L)'
;IVLVDFANRMREEGASVREAAQQAGEVRLIPIVMTTLTTILGLLPLTLNGGSLWAPMGWTIIGGLLTSTTFVLLLVPILYQLFTRE
;
A
#
# COMPACT_ATOMS: atom_id res chain seq x y z
N ILE A 1 -0.40 11.51 7.70
CA ILE A 1 0.52 12.47 8.36
C ILE A 1 1.74 12.68 7.46
N VAL A 2 2.69 11.73 7.35
CA VAL A 2 3.90 11.89 6.48
C VAL A 2 3.61 12.20 5.00
N LEU A 3 2.55 11.67 4.39
CA LEU A 3 2.25 11.96 2.97
C LEU A 3 1.82 13.40 2.72
N VAL A 4 1.07 13.97 3.67
CA VAL A 4 0.58 15.36 3.55
C VAL A 4 1.74 16.32 3.74
N ASP A 5 2.67 16.01 4.65
CA ASP A 5 3.91 16.77 4.80
C ASP A 5 4.81 16.67 3.57
N PHE A 6 4.96 15.47 2.98
CA PHE A 6 5.73 15.29 1.74
C PHE A 6 5.08 16.04 0.55
N ALA A 7 3.76 15.95 0.42
CA ALA A 7 2.99 16.66 -0.58
C ALA A 7 3.06 18.19 -0.42
N ASN A 8 2.95 18.71 0.81
CA ASN A 8 3.09 20.13 1.09
C ASN A 8 4.51 20.62 0.77
N ARG A 9 5.54 19.87 1.13
CA ARG A 9 6.94 20.21 0.83
C ARG A 9 7.21 20.22 -0.68
N MET A 10 6.67 19.25 -1.41
CA MET A 10 6.72 19.22 -2.88
C MET A 10 5.98 20.40 -3.52
N ARG A 11 4.84 20.82 -2.96
CA ARG A 11 4.13 22.02 -3.41
C ARG A 11 4.89 23.31 -3.11
N GLU A 12 5.59 23.40 -1.97
CA GLU A 12 6.50 24.51 -1.64
C GLU A 12 7.68 24.60 -2.61
N GLU A 13 8.12 23.46 -3.16
CA GLU A 13 9.15 23.35 -4.20
C GLU A 13 8.61 23.59 -5.63
N GLY A 14 7.30 23.89 -5.76
CA GLY A 14 6.66 24.26 -7.02
C GLY A 14 6.11 23.07 -7.84
N ALA A 15 6.10 21.85 -7.30
CA ALA A 15 5.58 20.68 -7.98
C ALA A 15 4.06 20.76 -8.18
N SER A 16 3.59 20.32 -9.36
CA SER A 16 2.17 20.18 -9.62
C SER A 16 1.55 19.11 -8.71
N VAL A 17 0.25 19.21 -8.44
CA VAL A 17 -0.48 18.22 -7.64
C VAL A 17 -0.31 16.81 -8.23
N ARG A 18 -0.22 16.71 -9.56
CA ARG A 18 -0.02 15.44 -10.25
C ARG A 18 1.36 14.84 -9.97
N GLU A 19 2.42 15.64 -10.02
CA GLU A 19 3.78 15.19 -9.69
C GLU A 19 3.88 14.77 -8.21
N ALA A 20 3.29 15.54 -7.31
CA ALA A 20 3.21 15.20 -5.89
C ALA A 20 2.51 13.85 -5.65
N ALA A 21 1.39 13.59 -6.35
CA ALA A 21 0.67 12.33 -6.26
C ALA A 21 1.49 11.14 -6.78
N GLN A 22 2.22 11.35 -7.88
CA GLN A 22 3.00 10.31 -8.55
C GLN A 22 4.21 9.90 -7.70
N GLN A 23 4.95 10.89 -7.19
CA GLN A 23 6.12 10.66 -6.34
C GLN A 23 5.74 10.06 -4.99
N ALA A 24 4.61 10.49 -4.43
CA ALA A 24 4.01 9.90 -3.23
C ALA A 24 3.66 8.41 -3.41
N GLY A 25 3.16 8.03 -4.59
CA GLY A 25 2.91 6.63 -4.94
C GLY A 25 4.21 5.84 -5.03
N GLU A 26 5.22 6.38 -5.69
CA GLU A 26 6.51 5.72 -5.93
C GLU A 26 7.27 5.44 -4.61
N VAL A 27 7.32 6.42 -3.72
CA VAL A 27 7.98 6.31 -2.40
C VAL A 27 7.30 5.27 -1.50
N ARG A 28 6.01 5.01 -1.70
CA ARG A 28 5.24 4.07 -0.86
C ARG A 28 5.12 2.66 -1.42
N LEU A 29 5.27 2.51 -2.74
CA LEU A 29 5.07 1.23 -3.39
C LEU A 29 6.06 0.18 -2.87
N ILE A 30 7.35 0.52 -2.81
CA ILE A 30 8.39 -0.40 -2.32
C ILE A 30 8.19 -0.76 -0.83
N PRO A 31 7.98 0.20 0.10
CA PRO A 31 7.73 -0.13 1.51
C PRO A 31 6.46 -0.96 1.76
N ILE A 32 5.34 -0.65 1.09
CA ILE A 32 4.08 -1.39 1.28
C ILE A 32 4.19 -2.82 0.75
N VAL A 33 4.84 -2.99 -0.41
CA VAL A 33 5.10 -4.32 -0.95
C VAL A 33 6.04 -5.10 -0.04
N MET A 34 7.08 -4.47 0.51
CA MET A 34 8.01 -5.11 1.44
C MET A 34 7.28 -5.66 2.67
N THR A 35 6.43 -4.87 3.34
CA THR A 35 5.70 -5.34 4.52
C THR A 35 4.71 -6.45 4.17
N THR A 36 3.99 -6.32 3.05
CA THR A 36 3.08 -7.35 2.54
C THR A 36 3.83 -8.66 2.31
N LEU A 37 4.99 -8.61 1.66
CA LEU A 37 5.83 -9.78 1.42
C LEU A 37 6.35 -10.40 2.73
N THR A 38 6.83 -9.59 3.67
CA THR A 38 7.27 -10.08 4.99
C THR A 38 6.16 -10.85 5.70
N THR A 39 4.93 -10.34 5.68
CA THR A 39 3.78 -11.03 6.29
C THR A 39 3.42 -12.32 5.55
N ILE A 40 3.39 -12.31 4.22
CA ILE A 40 3.12 -13.50 3.41
C ILE A 40 4.16 -14.58 3.68
N LEU A 41 5.45 -14.23 3.71
CA LEU A 41 6.53 -15.17 4.01
C LEU A 41 6.42 -15.75 5.44
N GLY A 42 6.05 -14.92 6.43
CA GLY A 42 5.83 -15.37 7.80
C GLY A 42 4.65 -16.34 7.95
N LEU A 43 3.60 -16.14 7.15
CA LEU A 43 2.41 -17.00 7.14
C LEU A 43 2.58 -18.24 6.26
N LEU A 44 3.48 -18.23 5.27
CA LEU A 44 3.70 -19.30 4.31
C LEU A 44 3.80 -20.70 4.95
N PRO A 45 4.65 -20.96 5.97
CA PRO A 45 4.75 -22.30 6.56
C PRO A 45 3.45 -22.73 7.25
N LEU A 46 2.74 -21.80 7.90
CA LEU A 46 1.46 -22.05 8.55
C LEU A 46 0.36 -22.32 7.51
N THR A 47 0.38 -21.61 6.38
CA THR A 47 -0.62 -21.79 5.32
C THR A 47 -0.46 -23.14 4.61
N LEU A 48 0.77 -23.64 4.47
CA LEU A 48 1.07 -24.90 3.78
C LEU A 48 0.93 -26.12 4.70
N ASN A 49 1.32 -26.01 5.97
CA ASN A 49 1.39 -27.16 6.90
C ASN A 49 0.44 -27.04 8.11
N GLY A 50 -0.42 -26.02 8.17
CA GLY A 50 -1.25 -25.72 9.34
C GLY A 50 -2.49 -26.60 9.53
N GLY A 51 -2.67 -27.64 8.72
CA GLY A 51 -3.83 -28.54 8.81
C GLY A 51 -5.16 -27.88 8.43
N SER A 52 -6.27 -28.53 8.78
CA SER A 52 -7.63 -28.15 8.33
C SER A 52 -8.12 -26.80 8.83
N LEU A 53 -7.57 -26.28 9.94
CA LEU A 53 -7.96 -25.00 10.51
C LEU A 53 -7.07 -23.84 10.03
N TRP A 54 -5.74 -23.98 10.15
CA TRP A 54 -4.84 -22.86 9.90
C TRP A 54 -4.52 -22.64 8.42
N ALA A 55 -4.54 -23.69 7.59
CA ALA A 55 -4.32 -23.55 6.15
C ALA A 55 -5.36 -22.62 5.47
N PRO A 56 -6.68 -22.83 5.62
CA PRO A 56 -7.67 -21.94 4.99
C PRO A 56 -7.66 -20.51 5.56
N MET A 57 -7.40 -20.35 6.85
CA MET A 57 -7.24 -19.01 7.45
C MET A 57 -6.04 -18.27 6.85
N GLY A 58 -4.92 -18.96 6.71
CA GLY A 58 -3.72 -18.41 6.10
C GLY A 58 -3.94 -17.92 4.67
N TRP A 59 -4.58 -18.74 3.83
CA TRP A 59 -4.94 -18.35 2.46
C TRP A 59 -5.89 -17.14 2.43
N THR A 60 -6.86 -17.08 3.35
CA THR A 60 -7.78 -15.95 3.47
C THR A 60 -7.05 -14.65 3.82
N ILE A 61 -6.11 -14.70 4.76
CA ILE A 61 -5.31 -13.54 5.17
C ILE A 61 -4.41 -13.06 4.01
N ILE A 62 -3.72 -13.98 3.33
CA ILE A 62 -2.87 -13.65 2.18
C ILE A 62 -3.69 -12.99 1.07
N GLY A 63 -4.85 -13.55 0.72
CA GLY A 63 -5.74 -12.97 -0.27
C GLY A 63 -6.28 -11.59 0.13
N GLY A 64 -6.65 -11.42 1.40
CA GLY A 64 -7.10 -10.14 1.94
C GLY A 64 -6.00 -9.07 1.92
N LEU A 65 -4.76 -9.45 2.29
CA LEU A 65 -3.61 -8.56 2.26
C LEU A 65 -3.29 -8.10 0.83
N LEU A 66 -3.23 -9.02 -0.13
CA LEU A 66 -2.99 -8.67 -1.53
C LEU A 66 -4.06 -7.71 -2.06
N THR A 67 -5.33 -8.02 -1.80
CA THR A 67 -6.45 -7.18 -2.23
C THR A 67 -6.39 -5.80 -1.59
N SER A 68 -6.17 -5.73 -0.27
CA SER A 68 -6.05 -4.46 0.47
C SER A 68 -4.86 -3.63 0.00
N THR A 69 -3.70 -4.25 -0.22
CA THR A 69 -2.50 -3.58 -0.72
C THR A 69 -2.72 -2.99 -2.11
N THR A 70 -3.29 -3.76 -3.05
CA THR A 70 -3.66 -3.26 -4.38
C THR A 70 -4.66 -2.11 -4.27
N PHE A 71 -5.67 -2.27 -3.41
CA PHE A 71 -6.69 -1.25 -3.21
C PHE A 71 -6.08 0.06 -2.68
N VAL A 72 -5.22 0.00 -1.66
CA VAL A 72 -4.55 1.19 -1.11
C VAL A 72 -3.65 1.86 -2.14
N LEU A 73 -2.86 1.09 -2.90
CA LEU A 73 -1.96 1.64 -3.93
C LEU A 73 -2.73 2.36 -5.06
N LEU A 74 -3.95 1.92 -5.37
CA LEU A 74 -4.81 2.58 -6.38
C LEU A 74 -5.66 3.70 -5.78
N LEU A 75 -6.23 3.49 -4.60
CA LEU A 75 -7.18 4.41 -3.98
C LEU A 75 -6.48 5.69 -3.50
N VAL A 76 -5.28 5.58 -2.92
CA VAL A 76 -4.53 6.74 -2.41
C VAL A 76 -4.23 7.79 -3.50
N PRO A 77 -3.66 7.45 -4.68
CA PRO A 77 -3.42 8.45 -5.73
C PRO A 77 -4.73 9.02 -6.29
N ILE A 78 -5.78 8.19 -6.42
CA ILE A 78 -7.10 8.65 -6.89
C ILE A 78 -7.71 9.66 -5.92
N LEU A 79 -7.73 9.35 -4.62
CA LEU A 79 -8.25 10.24 -3.59
C LEU A 79 -7.44 11.52 -3.51
N TYR A 80 -6.11 11.45 -3.63
CA TYR A 80 -5.27 12.64 -3.64
C TYR A 80 -5.61 13.56 -4.82
N GLN A 81 -5.77 13.02 -6.04
CA GLN A 81 -6.20 13.80 -7.20
C GLN A 81 -7.62 14.39 -7.05
N LEU A 82 -8.53 13.68 -6.37
CA LEU A 82 -9.90 14.12 -6.17
C LEU A 82 -10.04 15.23 -5.13
N PHE A 83 -9.36 15.09 -4.00
CA PHE A 83 -9.44 16.05 -2.89
C PHE A 83 -8.49 17.23 -3.06
N THR A 84 -7.38 17.06 -3.77
CA THR A 84 -6.47 18.15 -4.12
C THR A 84 -6.81 18.63 -5.53
N ARG A 85 -7.92 19.38 -5.65
CA ARG A 85 -8.19 20.22 -6.82
C ARG A 85 -7.39 21.51 -6.68
N GLU A 86 -6.85 21.99 -7.81
CA GLU A 86 -5.98 23.17 -7.92
C GLU A 86 -6.48 24.39 -7.13
#